data_AF-W2TXA2-F1
#
_entry.id   AF-W2TXA2-F1
#
_cell.length_a   1.000
_cell.length_b   1.000
_cell.length_c   1.000
_cell.angle_alpha   90.00
_cell.angle_beta   90.00
_cell.angle_gamma   90.00
#
_symmetry.space_group_name_H-M   'P 1'
#
loop_
_entity.id
_entity.type
_entity.pdbx_description
1 polymer ?
#
loop_
_entity_poly.entity_id
_entity_poly.type
_entity_poly.pdbx_seq_one_letter_code
_entity_poly.pdbx_strand_id
1 'polypeptide(L)'
;MDRYASSDIVLASSTSTIPASMFTEGLTHRSQCLVAHPVNPPLYLTLVEMVPAPWTDQNIMSKACEMMKNIGQVMSAGLGPRYAIHGPLQTIHLNANGIRDYLSRYGDGVRRVLADMGPTPTFKESKIVEKLETSLNQSMPLDQLTSLKSERERNLARIASLKKKME
;
A
#
# COMPACT_ATOMS: atom_id res chain seq x y z
N MET A 1 -8.70 13.21 22.11
CA MET A 1 -8.94 11.86 21.54
C MET A 1 -8.55 10.79 22.56
N ASP A 2 -7.29 10.74 23.00
CA ASP A 2 -6.79 9.74 23.96
C ASP A 2 -7.69 9.49 25.19
N ARG A 3 -8.09 10.54 25.93
CA ARG A 3 -8.96 10.39 27.13
C ARG A 3 -10.36 9.83 26.88
N TYR A 4 -10.80 9.76 25.63
CA TYR A 4 -12.15 9.35 25.24
C TYR A 4 -12.14 8.09 24.35
N ALA A 5 -10.96 7.59 23.98
CA ALA A 5 -10.82 6.38 23.20
C ALA A 5 -11.14 5.17 24.09
N SER A 6 -11.94 4.23 23.57
CA SER A 6 -12.08 2.91 24.18
C SER A 6 -10.79 2.11 23.98
N SER A 7 -10.51 1.14 24.85
CA SER A 7 -9.27 0.37 24.86
C SER A 7 -9.08 -0.57 23.65
N ASP A 8 -10.08 -0.66 22.77
CA ASP A 8 -10.13 -1.57 21.61
C ASP A 8 -10.05 -0.84 20.25
N ILE A 9 -10.01 0.49 20.24
CA ILE A 9 -9.98 1.29 19.02
C ILE A 9 -8.56 1.47 18.48
N VAL A 10 -8.40 1.53 17.15
CA VAL A 10 -7.11 1.86 16.52
C VAL A 10 -6.99 3.38 16.41
N LEU A 11 -5.88 3.96 16.86
CA LEU A 11 -5.56 5.37 16.72
C LEU A 11 -4.45 5.54 15.69
N ALA A 12 -4.79 6.01 14.48
CA ALA A 12 -3.85 6.11 13.37
C ALA A 12 -3.58 7.57 12.97
N SER A 13 -2.31 7.89 12.73
CA SER A 13 -1.88 9.17 12.15
C SER A 13 -1.48 9.00 10.68
N SER A 14 -1.81 9.95 9.82
CA SER A 14 -1.44 9.96 8.40
C SER A 14 -0.11 10.66 8.10
N THR A 15 0.68 10.99 9.13
CA THR A 15 1.98 11.67 8.98
C THR A 15 2.95 10.91 8.08
N SER A 16 3.68 11.64 7.23
CA SER A 16 4.63 11.05 6.27
C SER A 16 6.02 10.78 6.84
N THR A 17 6.44 11.51 7.87
CA THR A 17 7.84 11.50 8.33
C THR A 17 8.03 11.56 9.84
N ILE A 18 6.96 11.75 10.63
CA ILE A 18 7.06 11.85 12.08
C ILE A 18 6.84 10.46 12.69
N PRO A 19 7.82 9.86 13.39
CA PRO A 19 7.65 8.56 14.02
C PRO A 19 6.54 8.58 15.07
N ALA A 20 5.74 7.51 15.16
CA ALA A 20 4.69 7.37 16.18
C ALA A 20 5.22 7.58 17.61
N SER A 21 6.45 7.13 17.89
CA SER A 21 7.07 7.28 19.21
C SER A 21 7.20 8.73 19.67
N MET A 22 7.40 9.67 18.75
CA MET A 22 7.64 11.09 19.07
C MET A 22 6.41 11.82 19.61
N PHE A 23 5.20 11.36 19.28
CA PHE A 23 3.96 12.06 19.65
C PHE A 23 2.99 11.20 20.45
N THR A 24 3.32 9.93 20.73
CA THR A 24 2.44 9.01 21.47
C THR A 24 2.96 8.63 22.85
N GLU A 25 4.19 9.02 23.23
CA GLU A 25 4.85 8.55 24.46
C GLU A 25 4.06 8.82 25.74
N GLY A 26 3.48 10.02 25.85
CA GLY A 26 2.71 10.47 27.02
C GLY A 26 1.21 10.17 26.96
N LEU A 27 0.74 9.39 25.98
CA LEU A 27 -0.67 9.05 25.86
C LEU A 27 -1.04 7.86 26.75
N THR A 28 -2.26 7.89 27.29
CA THR A 28 -2.83 6.82 28.12
C THR A 28 -2.99 5.54 27.29
N HIS A 29 -3.51 5.67 26.06
CA HIS A 29 -3.74 4.59 25.11
C HIS A 29 -2.64 4.48 24.05
N ARG A 30 -1.39 4.77 24.42
CA ARG A 30 -0.25 4.76 23.48
C ARG A 30 -0.06 3.43 22.74
N SER A 31 -0.41 2.32 23.38
CA SER A 31 -0.36 0.99 22.75
C SER A 31 -1.34 0.81 21.59
N GLN A 32 -2.34 1.68 21.47
CA GLN A 32 -3.32 1.70 20.39
C GLN A 32 -2.91 2.60 19.22
N CYS A 33 -1.77 3.28 19.32
CA CYS A 33 -1.35 4.29 18.35
C CYS A 33 -0.40 3.71 17.30
N LEU A 34 -0.57 4.13 16.04
CA LEU A 34 0.34 3.83 14.92
C LEU A 34 0.32 4.94 13.86
N VAL A 35 1.25 4.89 12.91
CA VAL A 35 1.14 5.66 11.66
C VAL A 35 0.53 4.76 10.59
N ALA A 36 -0.49 5.28 9.90
CA ALA A 36 -1.08 4.70 8.70
C ALA A 36 -0.95 5.77 7.60
N HIS A 37 0.22 5.83 6.96
CA HIS A 37 0.55 6.88 6.00
C HIS A 37 0.00 6.52 4.61
N PRO A 38 -1.00 7.25 4.09
CA PRO A 38 -1.55 6.99 2.77
C PRO A 38 -0.67 7.64 1.69
N VAL A 39 -0.66 7.06 0.50
CA VAL A 39 0.03 7.66 -0.64
C VAL A 39 -0.88 8.65 -1.38
N ASN A 40 -0.35 9.80 -1.79
CA ASN A 40 -1.12 10.86 -2.46
C ASN A 40 -1.27 10.65 -3.98
N PRO A 41 -2.47 10.82 -4.59
CA PRO A 41 -3.77 11.13 -3.98
C PRO A 41 -4.47 9.95 -3.26
N PRO A 42 -4.82 10.08 -1.96
CA PRO A 42 -5.35 8.98 -1.15
C PRO A 42 -6.74 8.47 -1.61
N LEU A 43 -7.48 9.28 -2.38
CA LEU A 43 -8.78 8.88 -2.93
C LEU A 43 -8.68 7.89 -4.10
N TYR A 44 -7.52 7.86 -4.77
CA TYR A 44 -7.25 6.98 -5.91
C TYR A 44 -6.12 5.99 -5.60
N LEU A 45 -5.58 6.07 -4.39
CA LEU A 45 -4.44 5.30 -3.92
C LEU A 45 -4.70 4.70 -2.55
N THR A 46 -4.97 3.42 -2.57
CA THR A 46 -5.27 2.63 -1.36
C THR A 46 -4.03 2.02 -0.72
N LEU A 47 -2.81 2.40 -1.14
CA LEU A 47 -1.59 2.03 -0.43
C LEU A 47 -1.47 2.86 0.85
N VAL A 48 -1.33 2.16 1.98
CA VAL A 48 -1.13 2.76 3.29
C VAL A 48 0.02 2.06 4.00
N GLU A 49 1.06 2.82 4.35
CA GLU A 49 2.21 2.32 5.11
C GLU A 49 1.85 2.28 6.59
N MET A 50 1.89 1.08 7.20
CA MET A 50 1.63 0.88 8.63
C MET A 50 2.96 0.89 9.40
N VAL A 51 3.14 1.85 10.32
CA VAL A 51 4.37 1.99 11.11
C VAL A 51 4.03 2.02 12.62
N PRO A 52 4.45 1.01 13.40
CA PRO A 52 4.24 0.98 14.84
C PRO A 52 5.22 1.89 15.59
N ALA A 53 4.85 2.30 16.80
CA ALA A 53 5.78 2.74 17.84
C ALA A 53 6.29 1.51 18.64
N PRO A 54 7.39 1.64 19.42
CA PRO A 54 7.91 0.53 20.24
C PRO A 54 6.90 -0.09 21.23
N TRP A 55 5.89 0.68 21.62
CA TRP A 55 4.83 0.25 22.54
C TRP A 55 3.51 -0.11 21.86
N THR A 56 3.42 -0.02 20.53
CA THR A 56 2.20 -0.38 19.79
C THR A 56 1.93 -1.87 19.96
N ASP A 57 0.69 -2.22 20.31
CA ASP A 57 0.27 -3.59 20.50
C ASP A 57 0.18 -4.32 19.15
N GLN A 58 0.68 -5.56 19.11
CA GLN A 58 0.68 -6.38 17.89
C GLN A 58 -0.73 -6.74 17.40
N ASN A 59 -1.71 -6.85 18.30
CA ASN A 59 -3.11 -7.06 17.96
C ASN A 59 -3.70 -5.82 17.28
N ILE A 60 -3.31 -4.61 17.73
CA ILE A 60 -3.71 -3.35 17.09
C ILE A 60 -3.14 -3.26 15.67
N MET A 61 -1.87 -3.61 15.48
CA MET A 61 -1.26 -3.70 14.16
C MET A 61 -1.96 -4.70 13.26
N SER A 62 -2.31 -5.87 13.79
CA SER A 62 -2.99 -6.92 13.02
C SER A 62 -4.39 -6.47 12.60
N LYS A 63 -5.16 -5.86 13.50
CA LYS A 63 -6.50 -5.31 13.25
C LYS A 63 -6.45 -4.18 12.21
N ALA A 64 -5.47 -3.29 12.29
CA ALA A 64 -5.28 -2.21 11.32
C ALA A 64 -4.92 -2.74 9.93
N CYS A 65 -3.99 -3.70 9.86
CA CYS A 65 -3.63 -4.37 8.62
C CYS A 65 -4.81 -5.13 8.00
N GLU A 66 -5.64 -5.80 8.81
CA GLU A 66 -6.83 -6.49 8.34
C GLU A 66 -7.88 -5.51 7.79
N MET A 67 -8.14 -4.39 8.49
CA MET A 67 -8.98 -3.31 7.95
C MET A 67 -8.47 -2.82 6.60
N MET A 68 -7.16 -2.60 6.46
CA MET A 68 -6.54 -2.11 5.23
C MET A 68 -6.50 -3.17 4.12
N LYS A 69 -6.37 -4.45 4.47
CA LYS A 69 -6.47 -5.57 3.52
C LYS A 69 -7.90 -5.81 3.04
N ASN A 70 -8.89 -5.60 3.90
CA ASN A 70 -10.30 -5.57 3.47
C ASN A 70 -10.56 -4.40 2.50
N ILE A 71 -9.69 -3.39 2.49
CA ILE A 71 -9.68 -2.31 1.49
C ILE A 71 -8.90 -2.70 0.21
N GLY A 72 -8.04 -3.74 0.25
CA GLY A 72 -7.80 -4.72 -0.83
C GLY A 72 -7.15 -4.30 -2.16
N GLN A 73 -6.59 -3.10 -2.29
CA GLN A 73 -6.42 -2.51 -3.63
C GLN A 73 -5.07 -1.82 -3.91
N VAL A 74 -4.00 -2.12 -3.17
CA VAL A 74 -2.69 -1.42 -3.29
C VAL A 74 -2.19 -1.22 -4.72
N MET A 75 -2.20 -2.29 -5.54
CA MET A 75 -1.82 -2.18 -6.95
C MET A 75 -3.02 -1.81 -7.82
N SER A 76 -4.08 -2.63 -7.83
CA SER A 76 -5.21 -2.48 -8.75
C SER A 76 -6.03 -1.20 -8.57
N ALA A 77 -6.12 -0.66 -7.36
CA ALA A 77 -6.69 0.67 -7.07
C ALA A 77 -5.73 1.55 -6.25
N GLY A 78 -4.44 1.40 -6.52
CA GLY A 78 -3.45 2.38 -6.10
C GLY A 78 -2.42 2.68 -7.17
N LEU A 79 -1.29 1.97 -7.17
CA LEU A 79 -0.24 2.26 -8.17
C LEU A 79 -0.70 2.03 -9.63
N GLY A 80 -1.64 1.12 -9.86
CA GLY A 80 -2.16 0.78 -11.18
C GLY A 80 -2.80 1.95 -11.92
N PRO A 81 -3.81 2.65 -11.36
CA PRO A 81 -4.46 3.78 -12.01
C PRO A 81 -3.51 4.89 -12.47
N ARG A 82 -2.50 5.27 -11.67
CA ARG A 82 -1.51 6.27 -12.10
C ARG A 82 -0.66 5.76 -13.27
N TYR A 83 -0.28 4.49 -13.25
CA TYR A 83 0.51 3.87 -14.33
C TYR A 83 -0.31 3.62 -15.60
N ALA A 84 -1.63 3.57 -15.49
CA ALA A 84 -2.51 3.61 -16.64
C ALA A 84 -2.45 4.98 -17.36
N ILE A 85 -2.04 6.07 -16.70
CA ILE A 85 -2.02 7.42 -17.27
C ILE A 85 -0.59 7.87 -17.59
N HIS A 86 0.32 7.77 -16.62
CA HIS A 86 1.70 8.23 -16.71
C HIS A 86 2.69 7.15 -16.27
N GLY A 87 3.83 7.07 -16.95
CA GLY A 87 4.91 6.16 -16.56
C GLY A 87 5.48 6.48 -15.17
N PRO A 88 6.28 5.56 -14.59
CA PRO A 88 6.80 5.72 -13.23
C PRO A 88 7.70 6.95 -13.07
N LEU A 89 8.51 7.32 -14.07
CA LEU A 89 9.35 8.51 -14.00
C LEU A 89 8.55 9.81 -14.11
N GLN A 90 7.50 9.83 -14.95
CA GLN A 90 6.57 10.96 -15.04
C GLN A 90 5.81 11.11 -13.72
N THR A 91 5.37 10.01 -13.12
CA THR A 91 4.77 9.99 -11.78
C THR A 91 5.72 10.58 -10.74
N ILE A 92 6.99 10.16 -10.71
CA ILE A 92 8.01 10.71 -9.81
C ILE A 92 8.18 12.21 -10.02
N HIS A 93 8.23 12.66 -11.28
CA HIS A 93 8.38 14.06 -11.62
C HIS A 93 7.19 14.90 -11.13
N LEU A 94 5.96 14.38 -11.25
CA LEU A 94 4.72 15.05 -10.85
C LEU A 94 4.45 14.99 -9.33
N ASN A 95 5.05 14.06 -8.61
CA ASN A 95 4.88 13.92 -7.16
C ASN A 95 5.71 14.92 -6.34
N ALA A 96 6.51 15.76 -7.00
CA ALA A 96 7.31 16.81 -6.40
C ALA A 96 7.41 18.00 -7.38
N ASN A 97 8.24 18.99 -7.08
CA ASN A 97 8.57 20.06 -8.03
C ASN A 97 9.61 19.58 -9.05
N GLY A 98 9.29 18.48 -9.74
CA GLY A 98 10.18 17.79 -10.67
C GLY A 98 11.11 16.78 -10.00
N ILE A 99 11.77 15.99 -10.86
CA ILE A 99 12.58 14.84 -10.43
C ILE A 99 13.74 15.20 -9.49
N ARG A 100 14.33 16.40 -9.62
CA ARG A 100 15.42 16.85 -8.74
C ARG A 100 14.95 17.06 -7.31
N ASP A 101 13.81 17.74 -7.14
CA ASP A 101 13.19 17.96 -5.83
C ASP A 101 12.74 16.61 -5.22
N TYR A 102 12.18 15.72 -6.03
CA TYR A 102 11.83 14.37 -5.57
C TYR A 102 13.03 13.61 -5.03
N LEU A 103 14.13 13.54 -5.79
CA LEU A 103 15.33 12.81 -5.38
C LEU A 103 15.98 13.44 -4.15
N SER A 104 15.96 14.77 -4.03
CA SER A 104 16.46 15.46 -2.83
C SER A 104 15.65 15.11 -1.57
N ARG A 105 14.33 14.91 -1.68
CA ARG A 105 13.45 14.62 -0.55
C ARG A 105 13.43 13.14 -0.19
N TYR A 106 13.36 12.27 -1.19
CA TYR A 106 13.02 10.86 -1.03
C TYR A 106 14.12 9.91 -1.46
N GLY A 107 15.18 10.39 -2.12
CA GLY A 107 16.24 9.54 -2.68
C GLY A 107 16.93 8.65 -1.65
N ASP A 108 17.24 9.18 -0.47
CA ASP A 108 17.81 8.38 0.63
C ASP A 108 16.83 7.33 1.15
N GLY A 109 15.54 7.64 1.19
CA GLY A 109 14.49 6.68 1.53
C GLY A 109 14.42 5.54 0.54
N VAL A 110 14.39 5.86 -0.76
CA VAL A 110 14.40 4.87 -1.85
C VAL A 110 15.64 3.97 -1.75
N ARG A 111 16.82 4.55 -1.52
CA ARG A 111 18.07 3.78 -1.36
C ARG A 111 17.99 2.82 -0.17
N ARG A 112 17.48 3.27 0.98
CA ARG A 112 17.31 2.42 2.17
C ARG A 112 16.36 1.26 1.90
N VAL A 113 15.21 1.52 1.29
CA VAL A 113 14.23 0.47 0.94
C VAL A 113 14.83 -0.55 -0.03
N LEU A 114 15.53 -0.09 -1.07
CA LEU A 114 16.17 -0.98 -2.04
C LEU A 114 17.28 -1.83 -1.40
N ALA A 115 18.05 -1.26 -0.47
CA ALA A 115 19.11 -1.98 0.23
C ALA A 115 18.58 -3.05 1.20
N ASP A 116 17.33 -2.94 1.64
CA ASP A 116 16.65 -3.91 2.51
C ASP A 116 15.92 -5.02 1.73
N MET A 117 15.93 -4.97 0.39
CA MET A 117 15.35 -6.04 -0.41
C MET A 117 16.16 -7.32 -0.24
N GLY A 118 15.44 -8.40 0.10
CA GLY A 118 16.02 -9.74 0.24
C GLY A 118 16.63 -10.27 -1.07
N PRO A 119 17.27 -11.45 -1.01
CA PRO A 119 17.87 -12.05 -2.19
C PRO A 119 16.83 -12.31 -3.28
N THR A 120 17.28 -12.30 -4.53
CA THR A 120 16.44 -12.62 -5.69
C THR A 120 15.80 -14.01 -5.52
N PRO A 121 14.47 -14.13 -5.57
CA PRO A 121 13.79 -15.43 -5.51
C PRO A 121 14.20 -16.32 -6.68
N THR A 122 14.30 -17.63 -6.43
CA THR A 122 14.53 -18.64 -7.47
C THR A 122 13.24 -19.09 -8.16
N PHE A 123 12.09 -18.72 -7.59
CA PHE A 123 10.74 -19.12 -8.01
C PHE A 123 10.51 -20.64 -7.98
N LYS A 124 11.34 -21.36 -7.22
CA LYS A 124 11.26 -22.81 -7.00
C LYS A 124 11.02 -23.15 -5.53
N GLU A 125 10.86 -22.14 -4.68
CA GLU A 125 10.59 -22.31 -3.26
C GLU A 125 9.17 -22.85 -3.06
N SER A 126 9.02 -24.17 -2.96
CA SER A 126 7.71 -24.86 -2.94
C SER A 126 6.74 -24.26 -1.92
N LYS A 127 7.19 -23.98 -0.69
CA LYS A 127 6.35 -23.35 0.35
C LYS A 127 5.81 -21.97 -0.03
N ILE A 128 6.56 -21.19 -0.81
CA ILE A 128 6.11 -19.87 -1.27
C ILE A 128 5.13 -20.03 -2.43
N VAL A 129 5.44 -20.92 -3.38
CA VAL A 129 4.57 -21.22 -4.51
C VAL A 129 3.21 -21.74 -4.02
N GLU A 130 3.19 -22.69 -3.08
CA GLU A 130 1.96 -23.23 -2.48
C GLU A 130 1.12 -22.15 -1.78
N LYS A 131 1.76 -21.21 -1.08
CA LYS A 131 1.07 -20.08 -0.45
C LYS A 131 0.45 -19.13 -1.48
N LEU A 132 1.19 -18.81 -2.54
CA LEU A 132 0.69 -17.98 -3.64
C LEU A 132 -0.48 -18.66 -4.35
N GLU A 133 -0.34 -19.94 -4.67
CA GLU A 133 -1.40 -20.74 -5.28
C GLU A 133 -2.66 -20.77 -4.41
N THR A 134 -2.51 -21.08 -3.12
CA THR A 134 -3.63 -21.10 -2.18
C THR A 134 -4.34 -19.74 -2.14
N SER A 135 -3.59 -18.65 -2.01
CA SER A 135 -4.16 -17.29 -1.94
C SER A 135 -4.83 -16.87 -3.25
N LEU A 136 -4.24 -17.19 -4.41
CA LEU A 136 -4.80 -16.83 -5.71
C LEU A 136 -6.02 -17.67 -6.03
N ASN A 137 -5.99 -18.99 -5.78
CA ASN A 137 -7.13 -19.87 -6.04
C ASN A 137 -8.36 -19.53 -5.18
N GLN A 138 -8.18 -18.91 -4.00
CA GLN A 138 -9.29 -18.39 -3.19
C GLN A 138 -10.07 -17.25 -3.87
N SER A 139 -9.39 -16.41 -4.65
CA SER A 139 -9.99 -15.22 -5.29
C SER A 139 -10.19 -15.37 -6.80
N MET A 140 -9.41 -16.24 -7.43
CA MET A 140 -9.39 -16.53 -8.86
C MET A 140 -9.28 -18.04 -9.10
N PRO A 141 -10.37 -18.80 -8.85
CA PRO A 141 -10.37 -20.26 -9.00
C PRO A 141 -9.99 -20.71 -10.42
N LEU A 142 -9.28 -21.84 -10.53
CA LEU A 142 -8.75 -22.35 -11.80
C LEU A 142 -9.84 -22.68 -12.83
N ASP A 143 -10.99 -23.19 -12.36
CA ASP A 143 -12.16 -23.50 -13.18
C ASP A 143 -12.84 -22.23 -13.75
N GLN A 144 -12.59 -21.06 -13.17
CA GLN A 144 -13.13 -19.78 -13.62
C GLN A 144 -12.15 -18.96 -14.48
N LEU A 145 -10.91 -19.44 -14.69
CA LEU A 145 -9.85 -18.67 -15.35
C LEU A 145 -10.23 -18.14 -16.73
N THR A 146 -11.00 -18.90 -17.52
CA THR A 146 -11.45 -18.47 -18.85
C THR A 146 -12.37 -17.24 -18.75
N SER A 147 -13.28 -17.24 -17.79
CA SER A 147 -14.19 -16.11 -17.53
C SER A 147 -13.41 -14.89 -17.05
N LEU A 148 -12.52 -15.07 -16.07
CA LEU A 148 -11.69 -14.00 -15.49
C LEU A 148 -10.78 -13.35 -16.55
N LYS A 149 -10.15 -14.15 -17.42
CA LYS A 149 -9.38 -13.63 -18.56
C LYS A 149 -10.25 -12.81 -19.51
N SER A 150 -11.44 -13.31 -19.84
CA SER A 150 -12.37 -12.61 -20.72
C SER A 150 -12.85 -11.28 -20.12
N GLU A 151 -13.06 -11.23 -18.81
CA GLU A 151 -13.40 -10.00 -18.09
C GLU A 151 -12.25 -8.99 -18.11
N ARG A 152 -11.01 -9.44 -17.85
CA ARG A 152 -9.82 -8.61 -17.96
C ARG A 152 -9.72 -7.95 -19.33
N GLU A 153 -9.87 -8.71 -20.42
CA GLU A 153 -9.80 -8.17 -21.78
C GLU A 153 -10.87 -7.10 -22.05
N ARG A 154 -12.11 -7.34 -21.60
CA ARG A 154 -13.19 -6.33 -21.72
C ARG A 154 -12.86 -5.05 -20.97
N ASN A 155 -12.31 -5.16 -19.76
CA ASN A 155 -11.93 -4.00 -18.96
C ASN A 155 -10.73 -3.25 -19.55
N LEU A 156 -9.75 -3.96 -20.10
CA LEU A 156 -8.63 -3.34 -20.81
C LEU A 156 -9.08 -2.58 -22.06
N ALA A 157 -10.00 -3.14 -22.84
CA ALA A 157 -10.58 -2.45 -24.00
C ALA A 157 -11.30 -1.14 -23.60
N ARG A 158 -12.02 -1.15 -22.47
CA ARG A 158 -12.66 0.06 -21.91
C ARG A 158 -11.63 1.09 -21.49
N ILE A 159 -10.58 0.70 -20.77
CA ILE A 159 -9.49 1.60 -20.36
C ILE A 159 -8.80 2.20 -21.58
N ALA A 160 -8.50 1.40 -22.61
CA ALA A 160 -7.87 1.88 -23.85
C ALA A 160 -8.76 2.92 -24.56
N SER A 161 -10.08 2.66 -24.63
CA SER A 161 -11.04 3.62 -25.19
C SER A 161 -11.07 4.94 -24.41
N LEU A 162 -11.03 4.87 -23.08
CA LEU A 162 -10.98 6.07 -22.23
C LEU A 162 -9.67 6.84 -22.43
N LYS A 163 -8.52 6.16 -22.46
CA LYS A 163 -7.21 6.80 -22.70
C LYS A 163 -7.19 7.57 -24.01
N LYS A 164 -7.73 7.00 -25.09
CA LYS A 164 -7.81 7.66 -26.40
C LYS A 164 -8.65 8.95 -26.37
N LYS A 165 -9.57 9.11 -25.42
CA LYS A 165 -10.36 10.34 -25.24
C LYS A 165 -9.65 11.40 -24.38
N MET A 166 -8.56 11.04 -23.70
CA MET A 166 -7.77 11.95 -22.87
C MET A 166 -6.63 12.61 -23.64
N GLU A 167 -6.31 12.08 -24.82
CA GLU A 167 -5.43 12.68 -25.83
C GLU A 167 -6.21 13.66 -26.72
#